data_AF-A0A2J4P9N7-F1
#
_entry.id   AF-A0A2J4P9N7-F1
#
_cell.length_a   1.000
_cell.length_b   1.000
_cell.length_c   1.000
_cell.angle_alpha   90.00
_cell.angle_beta   90.00
_cell.angle_gamma   90.00
#
_symmetry.space_group_name_H-M   'P 1'
#
loop_
_entity.id
_entity.type
_entity.pdbx_description
1 polymer ?
#
loop_
_entity_poly.entity_id
_entity_poly.type
_entity_poly.pdbx_seq_one_letter_code
_entity_poly.pdbx_strand_id
1 'polypeptide(L)'
;LLLLLGAFGGFFIVPLNALLQERGKHTVGAGNAIAVQNLGENVAMLLMLGLYSLAVSIGIPVVGVGIGFGVVFALAITALWIWGRRR
;
A
#
# COMPACT_ATOMS: atom_id res chain seq x y z
N LEU A 1 -9.97 15.16 11.68
CA LEU A 1 -8.91 14.13 11.50
C LEU A 1 -9.22 13.18 10.34
N LEU A 2 -10.35 12.45 10.37
CA LEU A 2 -10.73 11.49 9.33
C LEU A 2 -10.83 12.09 7.92
N LEU A 3 -11.35 13.31 7.79
CA LEU A 3 -11.43 14.01 6.50
C LEU A 3 -10.04 14.28 5.91
N LEU A 4 -9.07 14.67 6.74
CA LEU A 4 -7.68 14.89 6.32
C LEU A 4 -7.02 13.57 5.93
N LEU A 5 -7.20 12.51 6.72
CA LEU A 5 -6.68 11.18 6.40
C LEU A 5 -7.25 10.66 5.06
N GLY A 6 -8.55 10.86 4.83
CA GLY A 6 -9.19 10.52 3.56
C GLY A 6 -8.66 11.34 2.38
N ALA A 7 -8.48 12.65 2.56
CA ALA A 7 -7.93 13.53 1.54
C ALA A 7 -6.49 13.15 1.15
N PHE A 8 -5.61 12.94 2.14
CA PHE A 8 -4.24 12.49 1.89
C PHE A 8 -4.22 11.08 1.28
N GLY A 9 -5.01 10.14 1.81
CA GLY A 9 -5.11 8.79 1.24
C GLY A 9 -5.54 8.80 -0.22
N GLY A 10 -6.61 9.54 -0.56
CA GLY A 10 -7.11 9.67 -1.93
C GLY A 10 -6.10 10.33 -2.87
N PHE A 11 -5.40 11.38 -2.40
CA PHE A 11 -4.37 12.07 -3.17
C PHE A 11 -3.20 11.18 -3.55
N PHE A 12 -2.85 10.17 -2.73
CA PHE A 12 -1.77 9.24 -3.05
C PHE A 12 -2.24 8.01 -3.83
N ILE A 13 -3.35 7.39 -3.42
CA ILE A 13 -3.80 6.10 -3.98
C ILE A 13 -4.22 6.25 -5.44
N VAL A 14 -5.01 7.28 -5.77
CA VAL A 14 -5.57 7.44 -7.14
C VAL A 14 -4.46 7.70 -8.17
N PRO A 15 -3.54 8.67 -7.97
CA PRO A 15 -2.47 8.91 -8.93
C PRO A 15 -1.45 7.76 -9.00
N LEU A 16 -1.13 7.12 -7.87
CA LEU A 16 -0.22 5.98 -7.87
C LEU A 16 -0.75 4.84 -8.74
N ASN A 17 -2.05 4.54 -8.60
CA ASN A 17 -2.68 3.50 -9.40
C ASN A 17 -2.69 3.86 -10.89
N ALA A 18 -2.98 5.12 -11.24
CA ALA A 18 -2.90 5.58 -12.62
C ALA A 18 -1.47 5.50 -13.20
N LEU A 19 -0.45 5.87 -12.41
CA LEU A 19 0.95 5.81 -12.82
C LEU A 19 1.41 4.37 -13.05
N LEU A 20 1.05 3.43 -12.17
CA LEU A 20 1.38 2.01 -12.33
C LEU A 20 0.71 1.41 -13.55
N GLN A 21 -0.55 1.77 -13.83
CA GLN A 21 -1.24 1.35 -15.05
C GLN A 21 -0.56 1.93 -16.28
N GLU A 22 -0.18 3.20 -16.27
CA GLU A 22 0.50 3.83 -17.40
C GLU A 22 1.86 3.16 -17.65
N ARG A 23 2.68 2.98 -16.61
CA ARG A 23 3.95 2.23 -16.73
C ARG A 23 3.73 0.81 -17.23
N GLY A 24 2.72 0.12 -16.71
CA GLY A 24 2.37 -1.24 -17.11
C GLY A 24 1.88 -1.33 -18.56
N LYS A 25 1.16 -0.33 -19.07
CA LYS A 25 0.75 -0.26 -20.49
C LYS A 25 1.97 -0.32 -21.41
N HIS A 26 3.03 0.41 -21.07
CA HIS A 26 4.28 0.45 -21.86
C HIS A 26 5.12 -0.82 -21.76
N THR A 27 4.96 -1.63 -20.70
CA THR A 27 5.79 -2.84 -20.48
C THR A 27 5.08 -4.15 -20.80
N VAL A 28 3.82 -4.32 -20.38
CA VAL A 28 3.06 -5.59 -20.44
C VAL A 28 1.73 -5.47 -21.18
N GLY A 29 1.34 -4.26 -21.61
CA GLY A 29 0.07 -3.98 -22.26
C GLY A 29 -1.05 -3.62 -21.27
N ALA A 30 -2.03 -2.83 -21.74
CA ALA A 30 -3.03 -2.19 -20.88
C ALA A 30 -3.88 -3.16 -20.03
N GLY A 31 -4.40 -4.23 -20.65
CA GLY A 31 -5.22 -5.22 -19.94
C GLY A 31 -4.42 -6.02 -18.91
N ASN A 32 -3.21 -6.43 -19.26
CA ASN A 32 -2.32 -7.17 -18.37
C ASN A 32 -1.85 -6.30 -17.19
N ALA A 33 -1.56 -5.02 -17.43
CA ALA A 33 -1.19 -4.08 -16.38
C ALA A 33 -2.28 -3.94 -15.31
N ILE A 34 -3.55 -3.80 -15.75
CA ILE A 34 -4.69 -3.72 -14.84
C ILE A 34 -4.88 -5.05 -14.08
N ALA A 35 -4.77 -6.19 -14.77
CA ALA A 35 -4.91 -7.50 -14.16
C ALA A 35 -3.84 -7.76 -13.08
N VAL A 36 -2.57 -7.46 -13.37
CA VAL A 36 -1.46 -7.62 -12.42
C VAL A 36 -1.60 -6.67 -11.24
N GLN A 37 -2.01 -5.43 -11.47
CA GLN A 37 -2.25 -4.47 -10.39
C GLN A 37 -3.37 -4.96 -9.47
N ASN A 38 -4.51 -5.35 -10.03
CA ASN A 38 -5.66 -5.81 -9.26
C ASN A 38 -5.32 -7.07 -8.44
N LEU A 39 -4.56 -8.00 -9.03
CA LEU A 39 -4.07 -9.18 -8.31
C LEU A 39 -3.15 -8.78 -7.15
N GLY A 40 -2.19 -7.89 -7.40
CA GLY A 40 -1.26 -7.41 -6.37
C GLY A 40 -1.97 -6.69 -5.23
N GLU A 41 -2.90 -5.78 -5.53
CA GLU A 41 -3.70 -5.04 -4.56
C GLU A 41 -4.57 -5.99 -3.71
N ASN A 42 -5.26 -6.96 -4.34
CA ASN A 42 -6.08 -7.92 -3.62
C ASN A 42 -5.25 -8.85 -2.73
N VAL A 43 -4.12 -9.36 -3.21
CA VAL A 43 -3.22 -10.19 -2.39
C VAL A 43 -2.69 -9.38 -1.20
N ALA A 44 -2.28 -8.13 -1.42
CA ALA A 44 -1.82 -7.26 -0.35
C ALA A 44 -2.92 -6.98 0.69
N MET A 45 -4.17 -6.74 0.25
CA MET A 45 -5.31 -6.58 1.15
C MET A 45 -5.59 -7.84 1.96
N LEU A 46 -5.57 -9.03 1.34
CA LEU A 46 -5.77 -10.29 2.04
C LEU A 46 -4.68 -10.55 3.08
N LEU A 47 -3.41 -10.29 2.74
CA LEU A 47 -2.29 -10.42 3.67
C LEU A 47 -2.43 -9.45 4.85
N MET A 48 -2.74 -8.18 4.57
CA MET A 48 -2.95 -7.17 5.61
C MET A 48 -4.11 -7.53 6.52
N LEU A 49 -5.23 -8.00 5.96
CA LEU A 49 -6.39 -8.45 6.73
C LEU A 49 -6.05 -9.69 7.57
N GLY A 50 -5.29 -10.63 7.03
CA GLY A 50 -4.82 -11.82 7.75
C GLY A 50 -3.93 -11.45 8.94
N LEU A 51 -2.94 -10.58 8.71
CA LEU A 51 -2.05 -10.08 9.77
C LEU A 51 -2.80 -9.27 10.82
N TYR A 52 -3.71 -8.40 10.40
CA TYR A 52 -4.59 -7.65 11.30
C TYR A 52 -5.42 -8.60 12.17
N SER A 53 -6.05 -9.60 11.56
CA SER A 53 -6.91 -10.56 12.26
C SER A 53 -6.12 -11.40 13.26
N LEU A 54 -4.90 -11.81 12.90
CA LEU A 54 -4.00 -12.52 13.81
C LEU A 54 -3.55 -11.63 14.96
N ALA A 55 -3.19 -10.38 14.70
CA ALA A 55 -2.75 -9.45 15.75
C ALA A 55 -3.87 -9.19 16.77
N VAL A 56 -5.10 -9.02 16.30
CA VAL A 56 -6.26 -8.84 17.19
C VAL A 56 -6.61 -10.14 17.92
N SER A 57 -6.46 -11.31 17.28
CA SER A 57 -6.77 -12.60 17.93
C SER A 57 -5.85 -12.92 19.11
N ILE A 58 -4.58 -12.48 19.07
CA ILE A 58 -3.64 -12.60 20.19
C ILE A 58 -3.75 -11.45 21.21
N GLY A 59 -4.77 -10.60 21.09
CA GLY A 59 -5.11 -9.56 22.06
C GLY A 59 -4.38 -8.23 21.89
N ILE A 60 -3.73 -7.98 20.73
CA ILE A 60 -3.10 -6.67 20.48
C ILE A 60 -4.20 -5.62 20.28
N PRO A 61 -4.16 -4.47 20.99
CA PRO A 61 -5.12 -3.39 20.79
C PRO A 61 -5.09 -2.87 19.34
N VAL A 62 -6.27 -2.60 18.77
CA VAL A 62 -6.43 -2.10 17.39
C VAL A 62 -5.57 -0.87 17.09
N VAL A 63 -5.47 0.04 18.06
CA VAL A 63 -4.61 1.24 17.95
C VAL A 63 -3.13 0.84 17.83
N GLY A 64 -2.69 -0.16 18.59
CA GLY A 64 -1.32 -0.70 18.51
C GLY A 64 -1.02 -1.34 17.16
N VAL A 65 -1.97 -2.08 16.60
CA VAL A 65 -1.86 -2.64 15.24
C VAL A 65 -1.72 -1.54 14.19
N GLY A 66 -2.53 -0.48 14.29
CA GLY A 66 -2.46 0.68 13.40
C GLY A 66 -1.12 1.40 13.45
N ILE A 67 -0.59 1.63 14.66
CA ILE A 67 0.75 2.22 14.85
C ILE A 67 1.82 1.30 14.25
N GLY A 68 1.74 -0.01 14.50
CA GLY A 68 2.69 -0.99 13.97
C GLY A 68 2.77 -0.98 12.45
N PHE A 69 1.63 -1.06 11.76
CA PHE A 69 1.58 -0.94 10.30
C PHE A 69 2.11 0.41 9.82
N GLY A 70 1.73 1.51 10.47
CA GLY A 70 2.23 2.84 10.14
C GLY A 70 3.75 2.96 10.19
N VAL A 71 4.38 2.39 11.23
CA VAL A 71 5.85 2.36 11.37
C VAL A 71 6.48 1.51 10.26
N VAL A 72 5.94 0.33 9.98
CA VAL A 72 6.46 -0.54 8.90
C VAL A 72 6.41 0.17 7.56
N PHE A 73 5.28 0.81 7.21
CA PHE A 73 5.17 1.57 5.96
C PHE A 73 6.11 2.78 5.92
N ALA A 74 6.23 3.53 7.01
CA ALA A 74 7.13 4.68 7.07
C ALA A 74 8.60 4.27 6.85
N LEU A 75 9.03 3.16 7.47
CA LEU A 75 10.37 2.61 7.28
C LEU A 75 10.59 2.13 5.85
N ALA A 76 9.62 1.41 5.27
CA ALA A 76 9.70 0.92 3.88
C ALA A 76 9.82 2.08 2.88
N ILE A 77 8.97 3.11 3.00
CA ILE A 77 9.02 4.30 2.14
C ILE A 77 10.35 5.03 2.31
N THR A 78 10.82 5.21 3.55
CA THR A 78 12.09 5.87 3.85
C THR A 78 13.27 5.11 3.25
N ALA A 79 13.28 3.78 3.38
CA ALA A 79 14.30 2.92 2.79
C ALA A 79 14.32 3.01 1.26
N LEU A 80 13.14 2.94 0.62
CA LEU A 80 13.01 3.11 -0.84
C LEU A 80 13.48 4.50 -1.29
N TRP A 81 13.17 5.54 -0.54
CA TRP A 81 13.58 6.91 -0.84
C TRP A 81 15.09 7.10 -0.73
N ILE A 82 15.72 6.56 0.32
CA ILE A 82 17.18 6.56 0.47
C ILE A 82 17.83 5.78 -0.67
N TRP A 83 17.27 4.63 -1.05
CA TRP A 83 17.78 3.84 -2.16
C TRP A 83 17.65 4.57 -3.50
N GLY A 84 16.51 5.22 -3.74
CA GLY A 84 16.26 6.02 -4.95
C GLY A 84 17.18 7.23 -5.07
N ARG A 85 17.62 7.82 -3.95
CA ARG A 85 18.63 8.90 -3.94
C ARG A 85 20.06 8.44 -4.18
N ARG A 86 20.35 7.15 -4.02
CA ARG A 86 21.69 6.56 -4.26
C ARG A 86 21.88 6.11 -5.70
N ARG A 87 20.83 6.11 -6.52
CA ARG A 87 20.88 5.93 -7.97
C ARG A 87 20.85 7.29 -8.65
#